data_AF-A0A9J6GCQ4-F1
#
_entry.id   AF-A0A9J6GCQ4-F1
#
_cell.length_a   1.000
_cell.length_b   1.000
_cell.length_c   1.000
_cell.angle_alpha   90.00
_cell.angle_beta   90.00
_cell.angle_gamma   90.00
#
_symmetry.space_group_name_H-M   'P 1'
#
loop_
_entity.id
_entity.type
_entity.pdbx_description
1 polymer ?
#
loop_
_entity_poly.entity_id
_entity_poly.type
_entity_poly.pdbx_seq_one_letter_code
_entity_poly.pdbx_strand_id
1 'polypeptide(L)'
;MKSLKKKLADDNLSLLDVGECWLHKVHNAFSHGLDSFAVEVESAVVDAYYFFKHSSVQSSHLKEQQKVLGLPETVFLRHVSSRWLSLMPALERLLEQLPALKSVLAAEAPVRSSGSIKERLRKNISNKEFHAKALFVKNAAETFAKFLTLFQKSEPLICILHSECVTLLKKVLGRFLRLDAFQNMSGHQLATLDIESSQNWKANVELGADTEAAMVSWSAEEKRHSGLGHEHST
;
A
#
# COMPACT_ATOMS: atom_id res chain seq x y z
N MET A 1 -21.00 12.64 16.06
CA MET A 1 -21.39 13.26 14.77
C MET A 1 -22.90 13.25 14.49
N LYS A 2 -23.65 12.16 14.74
CA LYS A 2 -25.11 12.10 14.45
C LYS A 2 -25.94 13.23 15.11
N SER A 3 -25.61 13.65 16.34
CA SER A 3 -26.36 14.72 17.02
C SER A 3 -26.06 16.14 16.49
N LEU A 4 -24.86 16.38 15.96
CA LEU A 4 -24.49 17.68 15.38
C LEU A 4 -25.15 17.87 14.01
N LYS A 5 -25.11 16.84 13.15
CA LYS A 5 -25.77 16.88 11.84
C LYS A 5 -27.27 17.15 11.98
N LYS A 6 -27.92 16.48 12.93
CA LYS A 6 -29.33 16.69 13.24
C LYS A 6 -29.61 18.13 13.68
N LYS A 7 -28.86 18.65 14.65
CA LYS A 7 -29.00 20.05 15.12
C LYS A 7 -28.79 21.07 14.00
N LEU A 8 -27.77 20.88 13.16
CA LEU A 8 -27.50 21.79 12.04
C LEU A 8 -28.60 21.75 10.96
N ALA A 9 -29.18 20.58 10.71
CA ALA A 9 -30.30 20.44 9.79
C ALA A 9 -31.59 21.08 10.34
N ASP A 10 -31.81 20.98 11.65
CA ASP A 10 -32.95 21.61 12.35
C ASP A 10 -32.79 23.15 12.40
N ASP A 11 -31.56 23.66 12.55
CA ASP A 11 -31.27 25.09 12.68
C ASP A 11 -31.15 25.83 11.33
N ASN A 12 -30.74 25.16 10.24
CA ASN A 12 -30.58 25.81 8.94
C ASN A 12 -30.78 24.85 7.75
N LEU A 13 -31.97 24.94 7.14
CA LEU A 13 -32.38 24.18 5.95
C LEU A 13 -31.54 24.45 4.69
N SER A 14 -30.74 25.52 4.65
CA SER A 14 -29.86 25.83 3.52
C SER A 14 -28.51 25.11 3.54
N LEU A 15 -28.18 24.40 4.62
CA LEU A 15 -26.95 23.61 4.73
C LEU A 15 -27.09 22.28 4.00
N LEU A 16 -26.18 22.01 3.06
CA LEU A 16 -26.09 20.73 2.36
C LEU A 16 -25.13 19.78 3.09
N ASP A 17 -25.61 18.61 3.53
CA ASP A 17 -24.74 17.54 4.04
C ASP A 17 -24.04 16.84 2.87
N VAL A 18 -22.78 17.19 2.66
CA VAL A 18 -21.90 16.59 1.63
C VAL A 18 -21.22 15.30 2.09
N GLY A 19 -21.61 14.76 3.25
CA GLY A 19 -21.17 13.47 3.76
C GLY A 19 -19.94 13.54 4.67
N GLU A 20 -19.09 12.52 4.59
CA GLU A 20 -17.84 12.40 5.35
C GLU A 20 -16.63 12.69 4.45
N CYS A 21 -15.44 12.75 5.05
CA CYS A 21 -14.21 12.92 4.29
C CYS A 21 -13.94 11.70 3.40
N TRP A 22 -14.01 11.88 2.09
CA TRP A 22 -13.80 10.81 1.11
C TRP A 22 -12.35 10.33 1.06
N LEU A 23 -11.38 11.20 1.38
CA LEU A 23 -10.00 10.78 1.61
C LEU A 23 -9.90 9.73 2.72
N HIS A 24 -10.66 9.90 3.82
CA HIS A 24 -10.68 8.89 4.88
C HIS A 24 -11.33 7.58 4.43
N LYS A 25 -12.38 7.62 3.59
CA LYS A 25 -12.99 6.40 3.06
C LYS A 25 -12.02 5.62 2.17
N VAL A 26 -11.37 6.31 1.24
CA VAL A 26 -10.36 5.72 0.36
C VAL A 26 -9.19 5.19 1.19
N HIS A 27 -8.74 5.94 2.20
CA HIS A 27 -7.71 5.50 3.13
C HIS A 27 -8.06 4.21 3.85
N ASN A 28 -9.22 4.16 4.49
CA ASN A 28 -9.63 2.97 5.21
C ASN A 28 -9.77 1.76 4.28
N ALA A 29 -10.27 1.94 3.06
CA ALA A 29 -10.37 0.85 2.09
C ALA A 29 -8.99 0.25 1.75
N PHE A 30 -7.98 1.09 1.52
CA PHE A 30 -6.63 0.61 1.28
C PHE A 30 -5.98 0.00 2.51
N SER A 31 -6.13 0.62 3.69
CA SER A 31 -5.61 0.07 4.94
C SER A 31 -6.20 -1.31 5.21
N HIS A 32 -7.51 -1.50 5.01
CA HIS A 32 -8.14 -2.82 5.11
C HIS A 32 -7.58 -3.83 4.11
N GLY A 33 -7.30 -3.41 2.87
CA GLY A 33 -6.62 -4.26 1.88
C GLY A 33 -5.21 -4.64 2.31
N LEU A 34 -4.45 -3.69 2.86
CA LEU A 34 -3.10 -3.90 3.37
C LEU A 34 -3.09 -4.87 4.57
N ASP A 35 -3.97 -4.64 5.54
CA ASP A 35 -4.16 -5.50 6.71
C ASP A 35 -4.51 -6.94 6.32
N SER A 36 -5.32 -7.12 5.28
CA SER A 36 -5.78 -8.44 4.84
C SER A 36 -4.73 -9.22 4.04
N PHE A 37 -3.84 -8.52 3.33
CA PHE A 37 -2.94 -9.15 2.35
C PHE A 37 -1.45 -9.09 2.71
N ALA A 38 -0.97 -7.94 3.18
CA ALA A 38 0.46 -7.64 3.29
C ALA A 38 0.79 -6.73 4.49
N VAL A 39 0.18 -6.98 5.65
CA VAL A 39 0.43 -6.23 6.90
C VAL A 39 1.91 -6.25 7.31
N GLU A 40 2.64 -7.30 6.92
CA GLU A 40 4.08 -7.43 7.15
C GLU A 40 4.91 -6.37 6.41
N VAL A 41 4.41 -5.83 5.29
CA VAL A 41 5.08 -4.79 4.51
C VAL A 41 5.06 -3.47 5.26
N GLU A 42 3.89 -3.05 5.76
CA GLU A 42 3.78 -1.83 6.58
C GLU A 42 4.59 -1.96 7.87
N SER A 43 4.50 -3.13 8.52
CA SER A 43 5.27 -3.43 9.72
C SER A 43 6.78 -3.33 9.49
N ALA A 44 7.28 -3.84 8.36
CA ALA A 44 8.70 -3.75 8.03
C ALA A 44 9.16 -2.32 7.74
N VAL A 45 8.32 -1.49 7.10
CA VAL A 45 8.60 -0.06 6.89
C VAL A 45 8.75 0.66 8.23
N VAL A 46 7.80 0.43 9.15
CA VAL A 46 7.81 1.03 10.49
C VAL A 46 9.02 0.55 11.30
N ASP A 47 9.24 -0.76 11.33
CA ASP A 47 10.34 -1.37 12.07
C ASP A 47 11.71 -0.92 11.54
N ALA A 48 11.88 -0.78 10.22
CA ALA A 48 13.13 -0.32 9.62
C ALA A 48 13.48 1.08 10.13
N TYR A 49 12.52 2.01 10.15
CA TYR A 49 12.75 3.34 10.73
C TYR A 49 13.15 3.26 12.21
N TYR A 50 12.40 2.53 13.04
CA TYR A 50 12.66 2.47 14.48
C TYR A 50 13.92 1.71 14.86
N PHE A 51 14.37 0.76 14.02
CA PHE A 51 15.65 0.08 14.18
C PHE A 51 16.79 1.10 14.18
N PHE A 52 16.87 1.98 13.18
CA PHE A 52 17.95 2.97 13.08
C PHE A 52 17.77 4.23 13.93
N LYS A 53 16.52 4.64 14.22
CA LYS A 53 16.18 5.94 14.86
C LYS A 53 17.02 6.28 16.10
N HIS A 54 17.36 5.29 16.92
CA HIS A 54 18.06 5.49 18.19
C HIS A 54 19.42 4.78 18.27
N SER A 55 19.96 4.33 17.14
CA SER A 55 21.21 3.58 17.09
C SER A 55 22.20 4.22 16.12
N SER A 56 23.14 5.00 16.66
CA SER A 56 24.26 5.57 15.90
C SER A 56 25.17 4.49 15.32
N VAL A 57 25.33 3.36 16.03
CA VAL A 57 26.10 2.21 15.58
C VAL A 57 25.48 1.58 14.33
N GLN A 58 24.18 1.26 14.38
CA GLN A 58 23.50 0.67 13.22
C GLN A 58 23.42 1.65 12.05
N SER A 59 23.21 2.94 12.32
CA SER A 59 23.19 3.98 11.28
C SER A 59 24.54 4.14 10.59
N SER A 60 25.63 4.06 11.35
CA SER A 60 27.00 4.09 10.79
C SER A 60 27.27 2.86 9.92
N HIS A 61 26.83 1.68 10.38
CA HIS A 61 26.97 0.45 9.62
C HIS A 61 26.11 0.45 8.34
N LEU A 62 24.89 1.00 8.38
CA LEU A 62 24.07 1.19 7.19
C LEU A 62 24.80 2.04 6.14
N LYS A 63 25.39 3.17 6.55
CA LYS A 63 26.16 4.06 5.68
C LYS A 63 27.37 3.35 5.05
N GLU A 64 28.06 2.52 5.82
CA GLU A 64 29.14 1.68 5.30
C GLU A 64 28.63 0.69 4.24
N GLN A 65 27.54 -0.02 4.53
CA GLN A 65 26.94 -0.98 3.58
C GLN A 65 26.42 -0.29 2.32
N GLN A 66 25.84 0.91 2.44
CA GLN A 66 25.44 1.74 1.30
C GLN A 66 26.63 2.05 0.39
N LYS A 67 27.76 2.48 0.97
CA LYS A 67 28.99 2.75 0.22
C LYS A 67 29.54 1.50 -0.47
N VAL A 68 29.56 0.36 0.22
CA VAL A 68 30.04 -0.91 -0.32
C VAL A 68 29.16 -1.39 -1.49
N LEU A 69 27.85 -1.21 -1.39
CA LEU A 69 26.88 -1.66 -2.39
C LEU A 69 26.58 -0.63 -3.49
N GLY A 70 27.21 0.56 -3.43
CA GLY A 70 26.95 1.65 -4.38
C GLY A 70 25.54 2.24 -4.29
N LEU A 71 24.88 2.13 -3.14
CA LEU A 71 23.54 2.67 -2.91
C LEU A 71 23.60 4.14 -2.45
N PRO A 72 22.55 4.94 -2.71
CA PRO A 72 22.45 6.30 -2.18
C PRO A 72 22.57 6.31 -0.65
N GLU A 73 23.40 7.21 -0.12
CA GLU A 73 23.55 7.41 1.32
C GLU A 73 22.28 8.09 1.87
N THR A 74 21.38 7.29 2.43
CA THR A 74 20.07 7.76 2.86
C THR A 74 19.59 7.08 4.13
N VAL A 75 18.65 7.72 4.84
CA VAL A 75 18.02 7.17 6.05
C VAL A 75 16.63 6.62 5.75
N PHE A 76 16.16 5.64 6.54
CA PHE A 76 14.77 5.18 6.43
C PHE A 76 13.79 6.29 6.83
N LEU A 77 12.66 6.36 6.13
CA LEU A 77 11.65 7.38 6.37
C LEU A 77 10.62 6.90 7.39
N ARG A 78 10.13 7.81 8.23
CA ARG A 78 9.08 7.51 9.19
C ARG A 78 7.74 7.38 8.46
N HIS A 79 7.12 6.21 8.57
CA HIS A 79 5.72 6.03 8.24
C HIS A 79 4.82 6.19 9.48
N VAL A 80 3.64 6.77 9.30
CA VAL A 80 2.56 6.79 10.30
C VAL A 80 1.29 6.33 9.62
N SER A 81 0.64 5.30 10.16
CA SER A 81 -0.52 4.62 9.55
C SER A 81 -1.69 5.58 9.27
N SER A 82 -1.93 6.55 10.16
CA SER A 82 -2.96 7.59 9.97
C SER A 82 -2.68 8.56 8.81
N ARG A 83 -1.49 8.48 8.20
CA ARG A 83 -1.02 9.39 7.15
C ARG A 83 -0.46 8.58 5.98
N TRP A 84 -1.36 7.93 5.25
CA TRP A 84 -1.04 7.06 4.10
C TRP A 84 0.04 7.60 3.18
N LEU A 85 0.05 8.90 2.81
CA LEU A 85 1.08 9.43 1.91
C LEU A 85 2.52 9.24 2.40
N SER A 86 2.75 8.96 3.69
CA SER A 86 4.08 8.62 4.19
C SER A 86 4.50 7.17 3.89
N LEU A 87 3.56 6.27 3.55
CA LEU A 87 3.84 4.85 3.27
C LEU A 87 4.64 4.70 1.98
N MET A 88 4.16 5.27 0.86
CA MET A 88 4.81 5.14 -0.44
C MET A 88 6.29 5.52 -0.43
N PRO A 89 6.69 6.74 -0.03
CA PRO A 89 8.10 7.12 -0.03
C PRO A 89 8.92 6.27 0.96
N ALA A 90 8.33 5.84 2.08
CA ALA A 90 9.01 4.99 3.05
C ALA A 90 9.21 3.55 2.54
N LEU A 91 8.24 3.02 1.79
CA LEU A 91 8.31 1.72 1.13
C LEU A 91 9.30 1.72 -0.04
N GLU A 92 9.30 2.77 -0.86
CA GLU A 92 10.31 2.95 -1.92
C GLU A 92 11.72 2.99 -1.32
N ARG A 93 11.91 3.76 -0.24
CA ARG A 93 13.19 3.78 0.50
C ARG A 93 13.54 2.42 1.07
N LEU A 94 12.56 1.66 1.57
CA LEU A 94 12.79 0.30 2.06
C LEU A 94 13.26 -0.64 0.96
N LEU A 95 12.63 -0.59 -0.21
CA LEU A 95 12.97 -1.42 -1.37
C LEU A 95 14.35 -1.08 -1.93
N GLU A 96 14.67 0.21 -2.07
CA GLU A 96 15.99 0.69 -2.53
C GLU A 96 17.12 0.23 -1.61
N GLN A 97 16.89 0.29 -0.29
CA GLN A 97 17.91 0.02 0.74
C GLN A 97 17.87 -1.43 1.23
N LEU A 98 17.04 -2.28 0.63
CA LEU A 98 16.84 -3.67 1.06
C LEU A 98 18.15 -4.49 1.08
N PRO A 99 19.07 -4.36 0.09
CA PRO A 99 20.35 -5.07 0.13
C PRO A 99 21.23 -4.64 1.32
N ALA A 100 21.38 -3.34 1.57
CA ALA A 100 22.14 -2.83 2.71
C ALA A 100 21.51 -3.22 4.05
N LEU A 101 20.18 -3.16 4.14
CA LEU A 101 19.44 -3.59 5.33
C LEU A 101 19.68 -5.08 5.64
N LYS A 102 19.67 -5.94 4.62
CA LYS A 102 19.98 -7.37 4.78
C LYS A 102 21.39 -7.58 5.34
N SER A 103 22.39 -6.87 4.83
CA SER A 103 23.77 -6.93 5.35
C SER A 103 23.85 -6.51 6.81
N VAL A 104 23.19 -5.40 7.19
CA VAL A 104 23.16 -4.91 8.57
C VAL A 104 22.48 -5.91 9.51
N LEU A 105 21.38 -6.54 9.07
CA LEU A 105 20.65 -7.52 9.89
C LEU A 105 21.40 -8.85 10.03
N ALA A 106 22.25 -9.19 9.05
CA ALA A 106 23.12 -10.35 9.09
C ALA A 106 24.29 -10.18 10.08
N ALA A 107 24.76 -8.95 10.30
CA ALA A 107 25.85 -8.68 11.23
C ALA A 107 25.46 -9.01 12.69
N GLU A 108 26.31 -9.79 13.36
CA GLU A 108 26.22 -10.14 14.78
C GLU A 108 26.69 -8.98 15.68
N ALA A 109 26.08 -7.81 15.55
CA ALA A 109 26.33 -6.73 16.51
C ALA A 109 25.58 -7.00 17.83
N PRO A 110 26.19 -6.77 19.02
CA PRO A 110 25.52 -6.89 20.30
C PRO A 110 24.45 -5.80 20.42
N VAL A 111 23.20 -6.19 20.13
CA VAL A 111 22.06 -5.28 20.20
C VAL A 111 21.62 -5.14 21.65
N ARG A 112 21.93 -4.00 22.27
CA ARG A 112 21.22 -3.55 23.47
C ARG A 112 19.83 -3.06 23.02
N SER A 113 18.77 -3.68 23.55
CA SER A 113 17.35 -3.27 23.48
C SER A 113 16.53 -3.36 22.17
N SER A 114 17.08 -3.68 21.00
CA SER A 114 16.28 -3.80 19.75
C SER A 114 15.96 -5.24 19.30
N GLY A 115 16.09 -6.24 20.19
CA GLY A 115 15.96 -7.66 19.85
C GLY A 115 14.65 -8.00 19.12
N SER A 116 13.50 -7.47 19.59
CA SER A 116 12.20 -7.74 18.97
C SER A 116 12.03 -7.09 17.59
N ILE A 117 12.52 -5.86 17.40
CA ILE A 117 12.45 -5.15 16.10
C ILE A 117 13.39 -5.82 15.09
N LYS A 118 14.63 -6.12 15.48
CA LYS A 118 15.62 -6.80 14.61
C LYS A 118 15.08 -8.14 14.13
N GLU A 119 14.50 -8.92 15.04
CA GLU A 119 13.97 -10.25 14.71
C GLU A 119 12.75 -10.16 13.81
N ARG A 120 11.81 -9.24 14.06
CA ARG A 120 10.67 -9.01 13.16
C ARG A 120 11.12 -8.59 11.76
N LEU A 121 12.07 -7.66 11.65
CA LEU A 121 12.64 -7.27 10.36
C LEU A 121 13.31 -8.44 9.66
N ARG A 122 14.15 -9.19 10.38
CA ARG A 122 14.84 -10.36 9.82
C ARG A 122 13.84 -11.39 9.33
N LYS A 123 12.81 -11.70 10.11
CA LYS A 123 11.73 -12.63 9.74
C LYS A 123 11.01 -12.17 8.48
N ASN A 124 10.56 -10.92 8.43
CA ASN A 124 9.81 -10.39 7.29
C ASN A 124 10.69 -10.35 6.03
N ILE A 125 11.88 -9.77 6.10
CA ILE A 125 12.77 -9.57 4.94
C ILE A 125 13.38 -10.88 4.42
N SER A 126 13.52 -11.90 5.28
CA SER A 126 14.01 -13.22 4.86
C SER A 126 12.91 -14.06 4.21
N ASN A 127 11.63 -13.69 4.36
CA ASN A 127 10.56 -14.35 3.63
C ASN A 127 10.73 -14.07 2.12
N LYS A 128 10.81 -15.14 1.32
CA LYS A 128 10.93 -15.06 -0.14
C LYS A 128 9.81 -14.22 -0.77
N GLU A 129 8.63 -14.23 -0.16
CA GLU A 129 7.45 -13.54 -0.68
C GLU A 129 7.43 -12.04 -0.40
N PHE A 130 8.17 -11.61 0.63
CA PHE A 130 8.13 -10.24 1.12
C PHE A 130 8.45 -9.23 0.02
N HIS A 131 9.47 -9.51 -0.80
CA HIS A 131 9.88 -8.60 -1.88
C HIS A 131 8.77 -8.42 -2.91
N ALA A 132 8.15 -9.52 -3.38
CA ALA A 132 7.06 -9.45 -4.35
C ALA A 132 5.81 -8.76 -3.77
N LYS A 133 5.45 -9.05 -2.51
CA LYS A 133 4.34 -8.37 -1.81
C LYS A 133 4.61 -6.87 -1.63
N ALA A 134 5.82 -6.50 -1.26
CA ALA A 134 6.20 -5.09 -1.12
C ALA A 134 6.14 -4.33 -2.45
N LEU A 135 6.59 -4.95 -3.55
CA LEU A 135 6.42 -4.41 -4.90
C LEU A 135 4.94 -4.30 -5.27
N PHE A 136 4.12 -5.31 -4.95
CA PHE A 136 2.69 -5.27 -5.23
C PHE A 136 2.00 -4.13 -4.48
N VAL A 137 2.31 -3.95 -3.19
CA VAL A 137 1.79 -2.84 -2.37
C VAL A 137 2.20 -1.50 -2.96
N LYS A 138 3.44 -1.35 -3.43
CA LYS A 138 3.90 -0.14 -4.14
C LYS A 138 3.04 0.15 -5.37
N ASN A 139 2.88 -0.81 -6.29
CA ASN A 139 2.03 -0.67 -7.49
C ASN A 139 0.57 -0.38 -7.14
N ALA A 140 0.04 -1.03 -6.10
CA ALA A 140 -1.32 -0.79 -5.64
C ALA A 140 -1.48 0.64 -5.12
N ALA A 141 -0.54 1.12 -4.29
CA ALA A 141 -0.58 2.47 -3.75
C ALA A 141 -0.52 3.56 -4.85
N GLU A 142 0.26 3.33 -5.92
CA GLU A 142 0.34 4.24 -7.07
C GLU A 142 -1.03 4.49 -7.74
N THR A 143 -1.93 3.49 -7.73
CA THR A 143 -3.29 3.62 -8.27
C THR A 143 -4.09 4.72 -7.56
N PHE A 144 -3.81 4.94 -6.28
CA PHE A 144 -4.49 5.93 -5.43
C PHE A 144 -3.80 7.30 -5.42
N ALA A 145 -2.53 7.37 -5.82
CA ALA A 145 -1.69 8.57 -5.66
C ALA A 145 -2.32 9.83 -6.30
N LYS A 146 -2.89 9.71 -7.51
CA LYS A 146 -3.57 10.83 -8.18
C LYS A 146 -4.76 11.34 -7.36
N PHE A 147 -5.61 10.43 -6.87
CA PHE A 147 -6.79 10.78 -6.09
C PHE A 147 -6.39 11.47 -4.78
N LEU A 148 -5.42 10.89 -4.06
CA LEU A 148 -4.96 11.41 -2.78
C LEU A 148 -4.34 12.80 -2.91
N THR A 149 -3.45 12.99 -3.88
CA THR A 149 -2.78 14.29 -4.11
C THR A 149 -3.76 15.36 -4.57
N LEU A 150 -4.77 15.00 -5.37
CA LEU A 150 -5.80 15.93 -5.83
C LEU A 150 -6.66 16.43 -4.66
N PHE A 151 -7.25 15.53 -3.87
CA PHE A 151 -8.20 15.91 -2.81
C PHE A 151 -7.54 16.45 -1.53
N GLN A 152 -6.22 16.50 -1.47
CA GLN A 152 -5.47 17.19 -0.40
C GLN A 152 -5.17 18.66 -0.71
N LYS A 153 -5.46 19.14 -1.93
CA LYS A 153 -5.34 20.56 -2.26
C LYS A 153 -6.35 21.38 -1.45
N SER A 154 -6.03 22.65 -1.23
CA SER A 154 -6.88 23.60 -0.50
C SER A 154 -8.06 24.15 -1.31
N GLU A 155 -8.13 23.82 -2.60
CA GLU A 155 -9.16 24.30 -3.52
C GLU A 155 -10.51 23.60 -3.29
N PRO A 156 -11.66 24.23 -3.64
CA PRO A 156 -12.97 23.59 -3.55
C PRO A 156 -13.15 22.55 -4.66
N LEU A 157 -12.93 21.28 -4.32
CA LEU A 157 -12.95 20.17 -5.29
C LEU A 157 -14.22 19.29 -5.23
N ILE A 158 -15.26 19.72 -4.52
CA ILE A 158 -16.49 18.92 -4.33
C ILE A 158 -17.19 18.59 -5.65
N CYS A 159 -17.13 19.50 -6.64
CA CYS A 159 -17.79 19.33 -7.94
C CYS A 159 -17.22 18.18 -8.79
N ILE A 160 -15.94 17.81 -8.57
CA ILE A 160 -15.27 16.73 -9.32
C ILE A 160 -15.13 15.45 -8.50
N LEU A 161 -15.59 15.46 -7.24
CA LEU A 161 -15.43 14.36 -6.32
C LEU A 161 -16.04 13.06 -6.86
N HIS A 162 -17.29 13.12 -7.30
CA HIS A 162 -17.98 11.95 -7.84
C HIS A 162 -17.24 11.36 -9.04
N SER A 163 -16.83 12.19 -10.00
CA SER A 163 -16.13 11.72 -11.21
C SER A 163 -14.76 11.11 -10.89
N GLU A 164 -14.01 11.67 -9.95
CA GLU A 164 -12.71 11.11 -9.57
C GLU A 164 -12.87 9.83 -8.72
N CYS A 165 -13.92 9.71 -7.89
CA CYS A 165 -14.24 8.45 -7.21
C CYS A 165 -14.57 7.33 -8.20
N VAL A 166 -15.41 7.61 -9.21
CA VAL A 166 -15.72 6.65 -10.28
C VAL A 166 -14.46 6.27 -11.05
N THR A 167 -13.60 7.25 -11.36
CA THR A 167 -12.33 7.01 -12.04
C THR A 167 -11.40 6.12 -11.23
N LEU A 168 -11.25 6.39 -9.93
CA LEU A 168 -10.44 5.56 -9.03
C LEU A 168 -10.99 4.13 -8.95
N LEU A 169 -12.30 3.98 -8.75
CA LEU A 169 -12.94 2.66 -8.67
C LEU A 169 -12.72 1.87 -9.96
N LYS A 170 -12.94 2.48 -11.13
CA LYS A 170 -12.68 1.84 -12.43
C LYS A 170 -11.22 1.41 -12.60
N LYS A 171 -10.26 2.20 -12.11
CA LYS A 171 -8.84 1.80 -12.12
C LYS A 171 -8.58 0.58 -11.25
N VAL A 172 -9.14 0.55 -10.03
CA VAL A 172 -8.99 -0.60 -9.12
C VAL A 172 -9.63 -1.85 -9.72
N LEU A 173 -10.88 -1.76 -10.20
CA LEU A 173 -11.58 -2.86 -10.87
C LEU A 173 -10.81 -3.34 -12.10
N GLY A 174 -10.24 -2.42 -12.87
CA GLY A 174 -9.45 -2.72 -14.06
C GLY A 174 -8.24 -3.59 -13.79
N ARG A 175 -7.78 -3.75 -12.55
CA ARG A 175 -6.67 -4.66 -12.25
C ARG A 175 -7.08 -6.14 -12.29
N PHE A 176 -8.34 -6.46 -12.01
CA PHE A 176 -8.80 -7.86 -11.88
C PHE A 176 -10.06 -8.21 -12.68
N LEU A 177 -10.84 -7.21 -13.13
CA LEU A 177 -12.00 -7.39 -14.00
C LEU A 177 -11.69 -7.01 -15.44
N ARG A 178 -12.39 -7.65 -16.38
CA ARG A 178 -12.33 -7.27 -17.79
C ARG A 178 -12.96 -5.92 -18.02
N LEU A 179 -12.40 -5.17 -18.97
CA LEU A 179 -12.81 -3.80 -19.23
C LEU A 179 -14.26 -3.72 -19.73
N ASP A 180 -14.69 -4.67 -20.55
CA ASP A 180 -16.06 -4.75 -21.08
C ASP A 180 -17.13 -4.91 -20.00
N ALA A 181 -16.79 -5.53 -18.85
CA ALA A 181 -17.70 -5.72 -17.74
C ALA A 181 -18.11 -4.41 -17.04
N PHE A 182 -17.28 -3.36 -17.06
CA PHE A 182 -17.53 -2.16 -16.24
C PHE A 182 -17.23 -0.80 -16.88
N GLN A 183 -16.54 -0.73 -18.02
CA GLN A 183 -16.04 0.53 -18.58
C GLN A 183 -17.12 1.59 -18.82
N ASN A 184 -18.30 1.16 -19.27
CA ASN A 184 -19.42 2.04 -19.62
C ASN A 184 -20.40 2.26 -18.46
N MET A 185 -20.16 1.66 -17.30
CA MET A 185 -21.02 1.79 -16.14
C MET A 185 -20.86 3.17 -15.49
N SER A 186 -21.98 3.74 -15.07
CA SER A 186 -22.06 4.90 -14.18
C SER A 186 -21.69 4.52 -12.74
N GLY A 187 -21.46 5.52 -11.88
CA GLY A 187 -21.13 5.29 -10.47
C GLY A 187 -22.18 4.46 -9.72
N HIS A 188 -23.47 4.71 -9.97
CA HIS A 188 -24.56 3.92 -9.38
C HIS A 188 -24.50 2.45 -9.83
N GLN A 189 -24.29 2.21 -11.12
CA GLN A 189 -24.22 0.85 -11.65
C GLN A 189 -23.01 0.10 -11.09
N LEU A 190 -21.86 0.77 -10.94
CA LEU A 190 -20.67 0.17 -10.34
C LEU A 190 -20.91 -0.31 -8.90
N ALA A 191 -21.75 0.39 -8.14
CA ALA A 191 -22.08 0.00 -6.77
C ALA A 191 -22.85 -1.34 -6.68
N THR A 192 -23.49 -1.75 -7.77
CA THR A 192 -24.24 -3.01 -7.87
C THR A 192 -23.54 -4.06 -8.73
N LEU A 193 -22.30 -3.80 -9.17
CA LEU A 193 -21.54 -4.74 -9.97
C LEU A 193 -21.15 -5.94 -9.11
N ASP A 194 -21.51 -7.14 -9.56
CA ASP A 194 -21.04 -8.38 -8.96
C ASP A 194 -19.57 -8.62 -9.35
N ILE A 195 -18.68 -8.38 -8.38
CA ILE A 195 -17.24 -8.58 -8.52
C ILE A 195 -16.83 -10.04 -8.29
N GLU A 196 -17.69 -10.88 -7.74
CA GLU A 196 -17.42 -12.30 -7.45
C GLU A 196 -17.80 -13.21 -8.63
N SER A 197 -18.57 -12.68 -9.59
CA SER A 197 -18.84 -13.38 -10.84
C SER A 197 -17.55 -13.60 -11.63
N SER A 198 -17.12 -14.87 -11.70
CA SER A 198 -15.96 -15.31 -12.49
C SER A 198 -16.08 -14.96 -13.97
N GLN A 199 -17.32 -14.78 -14.46
CA GLN A 199 -17.58 -14.29 -15.80
C GLN A 199 -17.09 -12.86 -16.02
N ASN A 200 -16.76 -12.07 -15.00
CA ASN A 200 -16.25 -10.71 -15.14
C ASN A 200 -14.73 -10.63 -15.01
N TRP A 201 -14.07 -11.70 -14.56
CA TRP A 201 -12.65 -11.68 -14.22
C TRP A 201 -11.75 -11.70 -15.46
N LYS A 202 -10.58 -11.07 -15.34
CA LYS A 202 -9.49 -11.22 -16.30
C LYS A 202 -8.89 -12.62 -16.16
N ALA A 203 -8.39 -13.17 -17.28
CA ALA A 203 -7.58 -14.39 -17.25
C ALA A 203 -6.28 -14.18 -16.45
N ASN A 204 -5.68 -12.99 -16.55
CA ASN A 204 -4.50 -12.59 -15.80
C ASN A 204 -4.78 -11.30 -15.02
N VAL A 205 -4.65 -11.35 -13.70
CA VAL A 205 -4.75 -10.19 -12.81
C VAL A 205 -3.49 -9.33 -12.97
N GLU A 206 -3.66 -8.01 -13.00
CA GLU A 206 -2.58 -7.05 -13.14
C GLU A 206 -1.90 -6.79 -11.78
N LEU A 207 -0.74 -7.41 -11.57
CA LEU A 207 0.02 -7.28 -10.32
C LEU A 207 1.02 -6.10 -10.36
N GLY A 208 1.50 -5.76 -11.56
CA GLY A 208 2.59 -4.81 -11.79
C GLY A 208 3.81 -5.53 -12.34
N ALA A 209 4.49 -4.91 -13.32
CA ALA A 209 5.56 -5.57 -14.07
C ALA A 209 6.77 -5.95 -13.21
N ASP A 210 7.13 -5.14 -12.22
CA ASP A 210 8.18 -5.42 -11.24
C ASP A 210 7.79 -6.54 -10.26
N THR A 211 6.52 -6.58 -9.81
CA THR A 211 5.99 -7.69 -9.01
C THR A 211 6.04 -9.00 -9.79
N GLU A 212 5.57 -8.99 -11.05
CA GLU A 212 5.61 -10.16 -11.92
C GLU A 212 7.06 -10.63 -12.16
N ALA A 213 7.97 -9.69 -12.43
CA ALA A 213 9.40 -9.97 -12.59
C ALA A 213 10.01 -10.63 -11.34
N ALA A 214 9.63 -10.18 -10.14
CA ALA A 214 10.10 -10.75 -8.87
C ALA A 214 9.59 -12.18 -8.63
N MET A 215 8.54 -12.60 -9.33
CA MET A 215 7.90 -13.91 -9.19
C MET A 215 8.15 -14.84 -10.40
N VAL A 216 8.99 -14.45 -11.36
CA VAL A 216 9.24 -15.25 -12.58
C VAL A 216 9.76 -16.65 -12.25
N SER A 217 10.61 -16.75 -11.22
CA SER A 217 11.20 -18.04 -10.81
C SER A 217 10.30 -18.88 -9.91
N TRP A 218 9.10 -18.40 -9.56
CA TRP A 218 8.21 -19.09 -8.62
C TRP A 218 7.33 -20.12 -9.34
N SER A 219 7.11 -21.26 -8.69
CA SER A 219 6.14 -22.27 -9.11
C SER A 219 4.70 -21.74 -8.99
N ALA A 220 3.76 -22.39 -9.69
CA ALA A 220 2.34 -22.05 -9.57
C ALA A 220 1.81 -22.19 -8.13
N GLU A 221 2.30 -23.19 -7.39
CA GLU A 221 1.95 -23.41 -5.98
C GLU A 221 2.48 -22.29 -5.08
N GLU A 222 3.70 -21.81 -5.32
CA GLU A 222 4.28 -20.68 -4.57
C GLU A 222 3.48 -19.39 -4.81
N LYS A 223 3.11 -19.13 -6.07
CA LYS A 223 2.26 -17.98 -6.40
C LYS A 223 0.91 -18.10 -5.69
N ARG A 224 0.29 -19.28 -5.69
CA ARG A 224 -0.99 -19.52 -5.00
C ARG A 224 -0.89 -19.31 -3.49
N HIS A 225 0.12 -19.89 -2.85
CA HIS A 225 0.33 -19.76 -1.40
C HIS A 225 0.54 -18.30 -0.97
N SER A 226 1.27 -17.53 -1.77
CA SER A 226 1.53 -16.11 -1.51
C SER A 226 0.31 -15.19 -1.68
N GLY A 227 -0.78 -15.70 -2.27
CA GLY A 227 -1.95 -14.90 -2.67
C GLY A 227 -1.73 -14.02 -3.91
N LEU A 228 -0.55 -14.07 -4.55
CA LEU A 228 -0.23 -13.37 -5.79
C LEU A 228 -0.44 -14.24 -7.05
N GLY A 229 -0.89 -15.48 -6.88
CA GLY A 229 -1.21 -16.40 -7.98
C GLY A 229 -2.70 -16.55 -8.17
N HIS A 230 -3.14 -16.57 -9.43
CA HIS A 230 -4.51 -16.87 -9.79
C HIS A 230 -4.56 -18.23 -10.53
N GLU A 231 -5.31 -19.18 -10.00
CA GLU A 231 -5.76 -20.36 -10.75
C GLU A 231 -7.28 -20.44 -10.65
N HIS A 232 -7.94 -20.56 -11.80
CA HIS A 232 -9.34 -20.94 -11.83
C HIS A 232 -9.41 -22.45 -11.53
N SER A 233 -9.96 -22.82 -10.38
CA SER A 233 -10.64 -24.11 -10.29
C SER A 233 -11.92 -23.96 -11.11
N THR A 234 -11.87 -24.43 -12.37
CA THR A 234 -13.06 -24.71 -13.17
C THR A 234 -13.94 -25.75 -12.49
#